data_AF-A0A2X4TEW3-F1
#
_entry.id   AF-A0A2X4TEW3-F1
#
_cell.length_a   1.000
_cell.length_b   1.000
_cell.length_c   1.000
_cell.angle_alpha   90.00
_cell.angle_beta   90.00
_cell.angle_gamma   90.00
#
_symmetry.space_group_name_H-M   'P 1'
#
loop_
_entity.id
_entity.type
_entity.pdbx_description
1 polymer ?
#
loop_
_entity_poly.entity_id
_entity_poly.type
_entity_poly.pdbx_seq_one_letter_code
_entity_poly.pdbx_strand_id
1 'polypeptide(L)' 'MIVGKQMQFFGARANLAKTMLYAINGGVDEKLKMQVGPKSEPIKGDVLTSMRSWIAWITSWTGWRNSTSPR' A
#
# COMPACT_ATOMS: atom_id res chain seq x y z
N MET A 1 -3.83 -26.69 9.40
CA MET A 1 -5.06 -26.24 10.08
C MET A 1 -5.57 -27.41 10.90
N ILE A 2 -5.68 -27.26 12.22
CA ILE A 2 -6.21 -28.31 13.09
C ILE A 2 -7.73 -28.20 13.08
N VAL A 3 -8.37 -29.25 12.58
CA VAL A 3 -9.84 -29.33 12.47
C VAL A 3 -10.45 -29.11 13.87
N GLY A 4 -11.39 -28.17 13.97
CA GLY A 4 -12.14 -27.88 15.20
C GLY A 4 -11.38 -27.11 16.29
N LYS A 5 -10.10 -26.74 16.08
CA LYS A 5 -9.31 -25.95 17.06
C LYS A 5 -8.79 -24.62 16.51
N GLN A 6 -8.98 -24.34 15.22
CA GLN A 6 -8.54 -23.11 14.58
C GLN A 6 -9.66 -22.51 13.74
N MET A 7 -9.91 -21.22 13.94
CA MET A 7 -10.80 -20.41 13.10
C MET A 7 -9.96 -19.40 12.32
N GLN A 8 -10.19 -19.31 11.01
CA GLN A 8 -9.56 -18.33 10.13
C GLN A 8 -10.57 -17.25 9.77
N PHE A 9 -10.21 -15.99 9.95
CA PHE A 9 -11.00 -14.88 9.44
C PHE A 9 -10.72 -14.72 7.94
N PHE A 10 -11.78 -14.67 7.15
CA PHE A 10 -11.68 -14.47 5.71
C PHE A 10 -11.55 -12.97 5.41
N GLY A 11 -10.38 -12.58 4.90
CA GLY A 11 -10.14 -11.25 4.37
C GLY A 11 -10.29 -11.21 2.84
N ALA A 12 -10.79 -10.10 2.31
CA ALA A 12 -10.74 -9.82 0.88
C ALA A 12 -9.29 -9.65 0.40
N ARG A 13 -9.06 -9.80 -0.91
CA ARG A 13 -7.71 -9.65 -1.49
C ARG A 13 -7.34 -8.17 -1.62
N ALA A 14 -6.11 -7.82 -1.23
CA ALA A 14 -5.55 -6.49 -1.46
C ALA A 14 -4.92 -6.39 -2.85
N ASN A 15 -5.11 -5.25 -3.52
CA ASN A 15 -4.47 -4.96 -4.80
C ASN A 15 -3.07 -4.35 -4.59
N LEU A 16 -2.04 -5.18 -4.71
CA LEU A 16 -0.65 -4.77 -4.55
C LEU A 16 -0.18 -3.80 -5.64
N ALA A 17 -0.60 -3.98 -6.89
CA ALA A 17 -0.24 -3.08 -8.00
C ALA A 17 -0.75 -1.65 -7.75
N LYS A 18 -2.00 -1.52 -7.30
CA LYS A 18 -2.59 -0.21 -6.97
C LYS A 18 -1.88 0.48 -5.80
N THR A 19 -1.40 -0.32 -4.84
CA THR A 19 -0.56 0.19 -3.73
C THR A 19 0.71 0.85 -4.23
N MET A 20 1.37 0.19 -5.19
CA MET A 20 2.61 0.70 -5.76
C MET A 20 2.38 2.02 -6.51
N LEU A 21 1.28 2.13 -7.26
CA LEU A 21 0.90 3.38 -7.94
C LEU A 21 0.64 4.51 -6.94
N TYR A 22 -0.09 4.23 -5.86
CA TYR A 22 -0.31 5.23 -4.82
C TYR A 22 0.99 5.64 -4.13
N ALA A 23 1.92 4.71 -3.90
CA ALA A 23 3.22 5.03 -3.33
C ALA A 23 4.06 5.94 -4.24
N ILE A 24 3.93 5.80 -5.57
CA ILE A 24 4.61 6.67 -6.53
C ILE A 24 3.93 8.05 -6.61
N ASN A 25 2.59 8.08 -6.60
CA ASN A 25 1.77 9.28 -6.76
C ASN A 25 1.51 10.06 -5.45
N GLY A 26 2.21 9.76 -4.36
CA GLY A 26 2.02 10.47 -3.10
C GLY A 26 0.69 10.19 -2.39
N GLY A 27 0.05 9.07 -2.70
CA GLY A 27 -1.21 8.61 -2.13
C GLY A 27 -2.47 9.05 -2.85
N VAL A 28 -2.31 9.60 -4.04
CA VAL A 28 -3.41 10.02 -4.90
C VAL A 28 -3.73 8.93 -5.90
N ASP A 29 -5.02 8.62 -6.04
CA ASP A 29 -5.51 7.72 -7.07
C ASP A 29 -5.39 8.35 -8.46
N GLU A 30 -4.78 7.63 -9.39
CA GLU A 30 -4.49 8.11 -10.74
C GLU A 30 -5.75 8.42 -11.56
N LYS A 31 -6.87 7.73 -11.29
CA LYS A 31 -8.10 7.83 -12.07
C LYS A 31 -9.10 8.77 -11.44
N LEU A 32 -9.27 8.67 -10.12
CA LEU A 32 -10.24 9.42 -9.34
C LEU A 32 -9.65 10.72 -8.77
N LYS A 33 -8.33 10.91 -8.83
CA LYS A 33 -7.59 12.09 -8.34
C LYS A 33 -7.86 12.44 -6.87
N MET A 34 -8.31 11.47 -6.10
CA MET A 34 -8.65 11.61 -4.68
C MET A 34 -7.51 11.08 -3.81
N GLN A 35 -7.33 11.70 -2.66
CA GLN A 35 -6.36 11.28 -1.67
C GLN A 35 -6.90 10.03 -0.97
N VAL A 36 -6.30 8.87 -1.26
CA VAL A 36 -6.73 7.58 -0.70
C VAL A 36 -5.87 7.18 0.50
N GLY A 37 -4.57 7.52 0.49
CA GLY A 37 -3.70 7.25 1.64
C GLY A 37 -2.92 8.47 2.12
N PRO A 38 -1.86 8.29 2.92
CA PRO A 38 -1.16 9.39 3.55
C PRO A 38 -0.55 10.31 2.50
N LYS A 39 -0.76 11.62 2.68
CA LYS A 39 -0.16 12.66 1.84
C LYS A 39 1.35 12.55 1.96
N SER A 40 1.99 12.33 0.83
CA SER A 40 3.40 12.05 0.77
C SER A 40 3.95 12.63 -0.53
N GLU A 41 5.20 13.09 -0.53
CA GLU A 41 5.78 13.75 -1.70
C GLU A 41 5.86 12.78 -2.88
N PRO A 42 5.26 13.11 -4.04
CA PRO A 42 5.32 12.25 -5.22
C PRO A 42 6.76 12.15 -5.73
N ILE A 43 7.12 10.98 -6.27
CA ILE A 43 8.46 10.74 -6.81
C ILE A 43 8.62 11.54 -8.11
N LYS A 44 9.50 12.56 -8.11
CA LYS A 44 9.73 13.50 -9.24
C LYS A 44 10.93 13.15 -10.15
N GLY A 45 11.43 11.91 -10.09
CA GLY A 45 12.60 11.49 -10.89
C GLY A 45 12.21 10.72 -12.15
N ASP A 46 12.93 10.96 -13.25
CA ASP A 46 12.75 10.24 -14.53
C ASP A 46 13.14 8.76 -14.45
N VAL A 47 14.03 8.42 -13.51
CA VAL A 47 14.44 7.06 -13.19
C VAL A 47 14.19 6.81 -11.71
N LEU A 48 13.74 5.60 -11.38
CA LEU A 48 13.51 5.15 -10.01
C LEU A 48 14.86 4.81 -9.33
N THR A 49 15.73 5.80 -9.20
CA THR A 49 17.18 5.61 -9.06
C THR A 49 17.62 5.16 -7.67
N SER A 50 16.73 5.16 -6.67
CA SER A 50 17.04 4.69 -5.32
C SER A 50 16.10 3.58 -4.87
N MET A 51 16.47 2.33 -5.17
CA MET A 51 15.76 1.13 -4.72
C MET A 51 15.54 1.11 -3.19
N ARG A 52 16.49 1.64 -2.42
CA ARG A 52 16.38 1.74 -0.95
C ARG A 52 15.31 2.73 -0.49
N SER A 53 15.21 3.88 -1.16
CA SER A 53 14.16 4.86 -0.89
C SER A 53 12.79 4.29 -1.26
N TRP A 54 12.69 3.66 -2.43
CA TRP A 54 11.46 3.05 -2.91
C TRP A 54 10.93 1.93 -1.99
N ILE A 55 11.81 1.06 -1.48
CA ILE A 55 11.44 -0.01 -0.53
C ILE A 55 10.94 0.58 0.79
N ALA A 56 11.61 1.59 1.33
CA ALA A 56 11.19 2.25 2.57
C ALA A 56 9.79 2.87 2.43
N TRP A 57 9.53 3.48 1.28
CA TRP A 57 8.25 4.10 0.94
C TRP A 57 7.11 3.08 0.77
N ILE A 58 7.35 1.97 0.07
CA ILE A 58 6.36 0.89 -0.04
C ILE A 58 6.05 0.27 1.33
N THR A 59 7.07 0.10 2.17
CA THR A 59 6.91 -0.48 3.51
C THR A 59 6.07 0.43 4.41
N SER A 60 6.25 1.75 4.29
CA SER A 60 5.39 2.73 4.97
C SER A 60 3.93 2.60 4.51
N TRP A 61 3.70 2.47 3.20
CA TRP A 61 2.39 2.35 2.60
C TRP A 61 1.65 1.06 2.95
N THR A 62 2.34 -0.07 2.93
CA THR A 62 1.77 -1.36 3.37
C THR A 62 1.47 -1.35 4.87
N GLY A 63 2.33 -0.73 5.68
CA GLY A 63 2.10 -0.51 7.10
C GLY A 63 0.83 0.30 7.38
N TRP A 64 0.67 1.45 6.70
CA TRP A 64 -0.53 2.28 6.82
C TRP A 64 -1.79 1.54 6.39
N ARG A 65 -1.76 0.79 5.28
CA ARG A 65 -2.92 -0.02 4.86
C ARG A 65 -3.31 -1.04 5.94
N ASN A 66 -2.34 -1.73 6.52
CA ASN A 66 -2.62 -2.73 7.54
C ASN A 66 -3.18 -2.11 8.83
N SER A 67 -2.89 -0.84 9.12
CA SER A 67 -3.49 -0.11 10.24
C SER A 67 -4.94 0.34 10.01
N THR A 68 -5.37 0.45 8.75
CA THR A 68 -6.71 0.93 8.38
C THR A 68 -7.70 -0.18 8.05
N SER A 69 -7.22 -1.42 7.87
CA SER A 69 -8.09 -2.58 7.72
C SER A 69 -8.79 -2.93 9.04
N PRO A 70 -10.12 -3.10 9.05
CA PRO A 70 -10.80 -3.73 10.18
C PRO A 70 -10.16 -5.09 10.45
N ARG A 71 -9.81 -5.36 11.71
CA ARG A 71 -9.32 -6.67 12.14
C ARG A 71 -10.41 -7.72 12.04
#